data_AF-A0A9P7K210-F1
#
_entry.id   AF-A0A9P7K210-F1
#
_cell.length_a   1.000
_cell.length_b   1.000
_cell.length_c   1.000
_cell.angle_alpha   90.00
_cell.angle_beta   90.00
_cell.angle_gamma   90.00
#
_symmetry.space_group_name_H-M   'P 1'
#
loop_
_entity.id
_entity.type
_entity.pdbx_description
1 polymer ?
#
loop_
_entity_poly.entity_id
_entity_poly.type
_entity_poly.pdbx_seq_one_letter_code
_entity_poly.pdbx_strand_id
1 'polypeptide(L)'
;MAGDFNLHHPLWDSHVPANHIRGNTKHLADWFLNNIHIDNDPDTPTRRGQPGQRDTIIDLIGFSGIYNGTFDPIAVRPDLNTGSDHYPITTTIHLLQNDADSALPDPPNLGHTLKPNKKEDWITAFQTVWEGLTITGNPIPSIHNPLQP
;
A
#
# COMPACT_ATOMS: atom_id res chain seq x y z
N MET A 1 -5.76 0.28 2.51
CA MET A 1 -4.32 0.60 2.47
C MET A 1 -3.68 -0.22 1.37
N ALA A 2 -2.72 0.35 0.65
CA ALA A 2 -1.95 -0.34 -0.38
C ALA A 2 -0.51 0.21 -0.37
N GLY A 3 0.48 -0.65 -0.51
CA GLY A 3 1.88 -0.19 -0.61
C GLY A 3 2.90 -1.33 -0.64
N ASP A 4 4.13 -0.97 -0.97
CA ASP A 4 5.31 -1.84 -0.84
C ASP A 4 5.85 -1.75 0.59
N PHE A 5 5.83 -2.87 1.31
CA PHE A 5 6.29 -2.94 2.69
C PHE A 5 7.73 -3.46 2.79
N ASN A 6 8.25 -4.17 1.78
CA ASN A 6 9.53 -4.87 1.86
C ASN A 6 9.65 -5.80 3.11
N LEU A 7 8.53 -6.41 3.53
CA LEU A 7 8.46 -7.28 4.70
C LEU A 7 7.95 -8.67 4.33
N HIS A 8 8.53 -9.68 4.98
CA HIS A 8 8.23 -11.09 4.74
C HIS A 8 7.60 -11.72 5.98
N HIS A 9 6.38 -12.25 5.86
CA HIS A 9 5.69 -12.91 6.95
C HIS A 9 4.81 -14.06 6.43
N PRO A 10 4.68 -15.19 7.16
CA PRO A 10 3.79 -16.30 6.77
C PRO A 10 2.29 -15.93 6.69
N LEU A 11 1.91 -14.72 7.12
CA LEU A 11 0.53 -14.24 7.04
C LEU A 11 0.13 -13.89 5.60
N TRP A 12 1.10 -13.48 4.78
CA TRP A 12 0.89 -13.06 3.40
C TRP A 12 1.88 -13.70 2.42
N ASP A 13 2.77 -14.57 2.88
CA ASP A 13 3.70 -15.31 2.02
C ASP A 13 3.93 -16.70 2.63
N SER A 14 3.25 -17.72 2.09
CA SER A 14 3.25 -19.10 2.59
C SER A 14 4.65 -19.73 2.58
N HIS A 15 5.56 -19.20 1.77
CA HIS A 15 6.92 -19.68 1.60
C HIS A 15 7.89 -19.09 2.63
N VAL A 16 7.43 -18.15 3.48
CA VAL A 16 8.24 -17.59 4.57
C VAL A 16 8.15 -18.49 5.80
N PRO A 17 9.27 -19.06 6.27
CA PRO A 17 9.27 -19.85 7.49
C PRO A 17 8.94 -18.98 8.72
N ALA A 18 8.10 -19.48 9.62
CA ALA A 18 7.70 -18.75 10.83
C ALA A 18 8.89 -18.39 11.75
N ASN A 19 9.99 -19.13 11.69
CA ASN A 19 11.21 -18.87 12.46
C ASN A 19 12.15 -17.82 11.82
N HIS A 20 11.82 -17.29 10.64
CA HIS A 20 12.63 -16.28 9.93
C HIS A 20 12.00 -14.88 9.91
N ILE A 21 11.06 -14.60 10.82
CA ILE A 21 10.40 -13.30 10.93
C ILE A 21 11.33 -12.32 11.65
N ARG A 22 11.64 -11.18 11.00
CA ARG A 22 12.40 -10.08 11.63
C ARG A 22 11.52 -9.35 12.66
N GLY A 23 12.14 -8.75 13.69
CA GLY A 23 11.40 -8.05 14.76
C GLY A 23 10.40 -7.02 14.25
N ASN A 24 10.80 -6.14 13.32
CA ASN A 24 9.91 -5.13 12.73
C ASN A 24 8.73 -5.75 11.98
N THR A 25 8.95 -6.86 11.27
CA THR A 25 7.89 -7.60 10.58
C THR A 25 6.88 -8.16 11.58
N LYS A 26 7.34 -8.69 12.73
CA LYS A 26 6.46 -9.19 13.77
C LYS A 26 5.54 -8.09 14.32
N HIS A 27 6.09 -6.92 14.64
CA HIS A 27 5.29 -5.81 15.16
C HIS A 27 4.22 -5.33 14.18
N LEU A 28 4.57 -5.23 12.89
CA LEU A 28 3.59 -4.83 11.88
C LEU A 28 2.53 -5.93 11.65
N ALA A 29 2.94 -7.21 11.65
CA ALA A 29 2.02 -8.33 11.52
C ALA A 29 1.04 -8.39 12.70
N ASP A 30 1.51 -8.20 13.94
CA ASP A 30 0.65 -8.11 15.12
C ASP A 30 -0.34 -6.93 14.98
N TRP A 31 0.09 -5.78 14.45
CA TRP A 31 -0.81 -4.67 14.19
C TRP A 31 -1.85 -4.99 13.12
N PHE A 32 -1.46 -5.62 12.01
CA PHE A 32 -2.39 -6.04 10.95
C PHE A 32 -3.45 -6.99 11.50
N LEU A 33 -3.06 -8.05 12.20
CA LEU A 33 -3.99 -9.04 12.76
C LEU A 33 -5.09 -8.44 13.65
N ASN A 34 -4.83 -7.28 14.26
CA ASN A 34 -5.79 -6.62 15.14
C ASN A 34 -6.61 -5.50 14.48
N ASN A 35 -6.19 -4.99 13.31
CA ASN A 35 -6.77 -3.74 12.78
C ASN A 35 -7.14 -3.79 11.29
N ILE A 36 -6.49 -4.68 10.51
CA ILE A 36 -6.54 -4.69 9.05
C ILE A 36 -6.70 -6.14 8.56
N HIS A 37 -7.68 -6.37 7.70
CA HIS A 37 -7.79 -7.58 6.92
C HIS A 37 -6.88 -7.48 5.69
N ILE A 38 -5.84 -8.32 5.62
CA ILE A 38 -4.99 -8.44 4.44
C ILE A 38 -5.67 -9.41 3.47
N ASP A 39 -5.87 -8.97 2.23
CA ASP A 39 -6.58 -9.77 1.20
C ASP A 39 -5.62 -10.43 0.21
N ASN A 40 -4.30 -10.30 0.42
CA ASN A 40 -3.30 -10.98 -0.40
C ASN A 40 -3.46 -12.50 -0.34
N ASP A 41 -3.49 -13.14 -1.51
CA ASP A 41 -3.28 -14.57 -1.63
C ASP A 41 -1.81 -14.90 -1.28
N PRO A 42 -1.55 -15.71 -0.23
CA PRO A 42 -0.21 -16.01 0.24
C PRO A 42 0.62 -16.87 -0.72
N ASP A 43 0.05 -17.35 -1.82
CA ASP A 43 0.71 -18.14 -2.85
C ASP A 43 0.90 -17.38 -4.18
N THR A 44 0.37 -16.15 -4.30
CA THR A 44 0.46 -15.35 -5.53
C THR A 44 1.46 -14.19 -5.35
N PRO A 45 2.67 -14.26 -5.95
CA PRO A 45 3.71 -13.24 -5.76
C PRO A 45 3.32 -11.86 -6.27
N THR A 46 3.73 -10.82 -5.56
CA THR A 46 3.55 -9.41 -5.97
C THR A 46 4.81 -8.80 -6.56
N ARG A 47 5.96 -9.44 -6.36
CA ARG A 47 7.24 -9.04 -6.95
C ARG A 47 7.99 -10.25 -7.48
N ARG A 48 8.49 -10.11 -8.71
CA ARG A 48 9.40 -11.05 -9.36
C ARG A 48 10.80 -10.97 -8.76
N GLY A 49 11.39 -12.12 -8.44
CA GLY A 49 12.78 -12.23 -8.00
C GLY A 49 13.77 -11.88 -9.12
N GLN A 50 14.97 -11.44 -8.73
CA GLN A 50 16.11 -11.41 -9.65
C GLN A 50 16.63 -12.83 -9.90
N PRO A 51 17.51 -13.06 -10.91
CA PRO A 51 18.10 -14.38 -11.12
C PRO A 51 18.71 -14.97 -9.84
N GLY A 52 18.27 -16.17 -9.47
CA GLY A 52 18.67 -16.85 -8.23
C GLY A 52 17.91 -16.45 -6.97
N GLN A 53 16.95 -15.51 -7.08
CA GLN A 53 16.01 -15.17 -6.03
C GLN A 53 14.63 -15.75 -6.35
N ARG A 54 13.85 -16.04 -5.31
CA ARG A 54 12.44 -16.39 -5.47
C ARG A 54 11.59 -15.14 -5.69
N ASP A 55 10.42 -15.35 -6.25
CA ASP A 55 9.35 -14.35 -6.22
C ASP A 55 8.82 -14.19 -4.78
N THR A 56 8.35 -12.99 -4.47
CA THR A 56 8.02 -12.58 -3.10
C THR A 56 6.70 -11.84 -3.02
N ILE A 57 6.04 -11.90 -1.87
CA ILE A 57 4.84 -11.11 -1.57
C ILE A 57 5.23 -10.04 -0.56
N ILE A 58 5.41 -8.82 -1.05
CA ILE A 58 5.85 -7.67 -0.24
C ILE A 58 5.01 -6.41 -0.46
N ASP A 59 4.18 -6.40 -1.51
CA ASP A 59 3.19 -5.36 -1.76
C ASP A 59 1.86 -5.82 -1.18
N LEU A 60 1.36 -5.12 -0.16
CA LEU A 60 0.19 -5.57 0.59
C LEU A 60 -0.99 -4.64 0.35
N ILE A 61 -2.16 -5.24 0.17
CA ILE A 61 -3.44 -4.56 0.23
C ILE A 61 -4.19 -5.03 1.46
N GLY A 62 -4.67 -4.06 2.23
CA GLY A 62 -5.42 -4.33 3.44
C GLY A 62 -6.62 -3.40 3.62
N PHE A 63 -7.67 -3.93 4.23
CA PHE A 63 -8.93 -3.24 4.48
C PHE A 63 -9.15 -3.11 5.98
N SER A 64 -9.57 -1.93 6.44
CA SER A 64 -9.99 -1.77 7.83
C SER A 64 -11.38 -2.34 8.01
N GLY A 65 -11.63 -3.01 9.14
CA GLY A 65 -12.98 -3.49 9.51
C GLY A 65 -13.99 -2.37 9.76
N ILE A 66 -13.58 -1.10 9.73
CA ILE A 66 -14.46 0.08 9.82
C ILE A 66 -15.09 0.41 8.45
N TYR A 67 -14.59 -0.18 7.35
CA TYR A 67 -15.14 0.04 6.02
C TYR A 67 -16.48 -0.67 5.85
N ASN A 68 -17.53 0.08 5.52
CA ASN A 68 -18.90 -0.42 5.39
C ASN A 68 -19.29 -0.72 3.92
N GLY A 69 -18.39 -0.55 2.95
CA GLY A 69 -18.66 -0.94 1.56
C GLY A 69 -18.22 -2.37 1.26
N THR A 70 -18.30 -2.77 -0.01
CA THR A 70 -17.75 -4.03 -0.49
C THR A 70 -16.56 -3.78 -1.41
N PHE A 71 -15.69 -4.77 -1.53
CA PHE A 71 -14.59 -4.74 -2.46
C PHE A 71 -14.57 -6.04 -3.25
N ASP A 72 -14.20 -5.93 -4.53
CA ASP A 72 -13.87 -7.13 -5.29
C ASP A 72 -12.59 -7.75 -4.71
N PRO A 73 -12.44 -9.08 -4.79
CA PRO A 73 -11.18 -9.73 -4.43
C PRO A 73 -10.01 -9.06 -5.14
N ILE A 74 -8.90 -8.87 -4.44
CA ILE A 74 -7.70 -8.33 -5.09
C ILE A 74 -7.19 -9.32 -6.14
N ALA A 75 -6.64 -8.79 -7.23
CA ALA A 75 -6.01 -9.58 -8.28
C ALA A 75 -4.61 -9.05 -8.56
N VAL A 76 -3.60 -9.92 -8.52
CA VAL A 76 -2.27 -9.62 -9.05
C VAL A 76 -2.30 -9.81 -10.56
N ARG A 77 -1.79 -8.83 -11.32
CA ARG A 77 -1.91 -8.75 -12.77
C ARG A 77 -0.55 -8.67 -13.46
N PRO A 78 0.21 -9.79 -13.54
CA PRO A 78 1.50 -9.82 -14.24
C PRO A 78 1.42 -9.42 -15.72
N ASP A 79 0.24 -9.60 -16.34
CA ASP A 79 -0.06 -9.22 -17.72
C ASP A 79 -0.08 -7.70 -17.95
N LEU A 80 -0.27 -6.91 -16.89
CA LEU A 80 -0.27 -5.44 -16.94
C LEU A 80 1.09 -4.84 -16.58
N ASN A 81 2.13 -5.67 -16.37
CA ASN A 81 3.45 -5.22 -15.96
C ASN A 81 4.11 -4.37 -17.08
N THR A 82 4.64 -3.20 -16.71
CA THR A 82 5.30 -2.24 -17.61
C THR A 82 6.84 -2.36 -17.63
N GLY A 83 7.38 -3.49 -17.15
CA GLY A 83 8.82 -3.75 -17.06
C GLY A 83 9.40 -3.60 -15.65
N SER A 84 8.57 -3.24 -14.66
CA SER A 84 8.91 -3.34 -13.24
C SER A 84 9.11 -4.80 -12.82
N ASP A 85 9.81 -5.05 -11.73
CA ASP A 85 9.78 -6.35 -11.05
C ASP A 85 8.57 -6.49 -10.13
N HIS A 86 7.88 -5.40 -9.79
CA HIS A 86 6.58 -5.44 -9.09
C HIS A 86 5.42 -5.66 -10.07
N TYR A 87 4.48 -6.52 -9.68
CA TYR A 87 3.26 -6.78 -10.43
C TYR A 87 2.15 -5.83 -9.98
N PRO A 88 1.40 -5.23 -10.93
CA PRO A 88 0.21 -4.46 -10.60
C PRO A 88 -0.78 -5.28 -9.78
N ILE A 89 -1.37 -4.67 -8.76
CA ILE A 89 -2.46 -5.26 -7.97
C ILE A 89 -3.71 -4.41 -8.19
N THR A 90 -4.81 -5.06 -8.53
CA THR A 90 -6.08 -4.39 -8.86
C THR A 90 -7.19 -4.87 -7.95
N THR A 91 -8.09 -3.98 -7.57
CA THR A 91 -9.36 -4.28 -6.91
C THR A 91 -10.35 -3.18 -7.26
N THR A 92 -11.64 -3.47 -7.16
CA THR A 92 -12.71 -2.48 -7.25
C THR A 92 -13.27 -2.23 -5.87
N ILE A 93 -13.38 -0.96 -5.50
CA ILE A 93 -14.04 -0.56 -4.26
C ILE A 93 -15.47 -0.14 -4.61
N HIS A 94 -16.44 -0.89 -4.11
CA HIS A 94 -17.86 -0.58 -4.25
C HIS A 94 -18.31 0.23 -3.03
N LEU A 95 -18.42 1.53 -3.23
CA LEU A 95 -19.04 2.40 -2.24
C LEU A 95 -20.51 1.98 -2.09
N LEU A 96 -20.99 1.86 -0.86
CA LEU A 96 -22.43 1.77 -0.64
C LEU A 96 -23.07 2.97 -1.35
N GLN A 97 -23.98 2.69 -2.29
CA GLN A 97 -24.95 3.68 -2.70
C GLN A 97 -25.77 3.97 -1.46
N ASN A 98 -25.46 5.06 -0.76
CA ASN A 98 -26.45 5.67 0.08
C ASN A 98 -27.61 6.03 -0.84
N ASP A 99 -28.79 5.48 -0.58
CA ASP A 99 -30.03 6.07 -1.03
C ASP A 99 -29.91 7.59 -0.82
N ALA A 100 -30.17 8.35 -1.86
CA ALA A 100 -29.73 9.73 -2.06
C ALA A 100 -30.28 10.78 -1.06
N ASP A 101 -30.72 10.39 0.14
CA ASP A 101 -31.31 11.27 1.16
C ASP A 101 -30.80 11.04 2.60
N SER A 102 -29.97 10.03 2.87
CA SER A 102 -29.33 9.90 4.19
C SER A 102 -27.91 10.48 4.13
N ALA A 103 -27.75 11.67 4.71
CA ALA A 103 -26.46 12.30 4.96
C ALA A 103 -25.44 11.25 5.41
N LEU A 104 -24.39 11.06 4.62
CA LEU A 104 -23.27 10.20 5.00
C LEU A 104 -22.83 10.62 6.42
N PRO A 105 -22.68 9.69 7.37
CA PRO A 105 -22.02 10.04 8.62
C PRO A 105 -20.64 10.61 8.27
N ASP A 106 -20.27 11.72 8.91
CA ASP A 106 -18.98 12.35 8.67
C ASP A 106 -17.88 11.28 8.71
N PRO A 107 -16.94 11.29 7.75
CA PRO A 107 -15.86 10.32 7.75
C PRO A 107 -15.18 10.33 9.12
N PRO A 108 -14.80 9.16 9.65
CA PRO A 108 -14.20 9.08 10.98
C PRO A 108 -13.08 10.10 11.09
N ASN A 109 -13.18 10.97 12.10
CA ASN A 109 -12.17 12.00 12.34
C ASN A 109 -10.87 11.30 12.73
N LEU A 110 -9.97 11.08 11.76
CA LEU A 110 -8.67 10.42 11.92
C LEU A 110 -7.68 11.26 12.76
N GLY A 111 -8.13 12.27 13.53
CA GLY A 111 -7.29 13.19 14.29
C GLY A 111 -6.50 14.19 13.43
N HIS A 112 -6.49 13.99 12.11
CA HIS A 112 -5.88 14.85 11.13
C HIS A 112 -6.97 15.40 10.21
N THR A 113 -7.67 16.43 10.67
CA THR A 113 -8.61 17.14 9.82
C THR A 113 -7.83 17.97 8.82
N LEU A 114 -8.08 17.77 7.51
CA LEU A 114 -7.68 18.75 6.50
C LEU A 114 -8.30 20.08 6.93
N LYS A 115 -7.47 21.01 7.40
CA LYS A 115 -7.93 22.32 7.84
C LYS A 115 -8.55 23.01 6.61
N PRO A 116 -9.88 23.26 6.56
CA PRO A 116 -10.52 23.77 5.34
C PRO A 116 -9.96 25.13 4.93
N ASN A 117 -9.50 25.93 5.91
CA ASN A 117 -8.81 27.20 5.72
C ASN A 117 -7.33 27.08 5.28
N LYS A 118 -6.86 25.86 5.00
CA LYS A 118 -5.52 25.58 4.49
C LYS A 118 -5.56 24.98 3.09
N LYS A 119 -6.74 24.93 2.45
CA LYS A 119 -6.92 24.39 1.11
C LYS A 119 -5.95 25.03 0.11
N GLU A 120 -5.81 26.35 0.10
CA GLU A 120 -4.85 27.03 -0.77
C GLU A 120 -3.40 26.63 -0.44
N ASP A 121 -3.01 26.60 0.84
CA ASP A 121 -1.66 26.20 1.25
C ASP A 121 -1.30 24.78 0.78
N TRP A 122 -2.25 23.84 0.84
CA TRP A 122 -2.07 22.46 0.35
C TRP A 122 -1.96 22.41 -1.17
N ILE A 123 -2.81 23.13 -1.89
CA ILE A 123 -2.77 23.22 -3.36
C ILE A 123 -1.43 23.80 -3.81
N THR A 124 -0.98 24.90 -3.18
CA THR A 124 0.30 25.54 -3.48
C THR A 124 1.49 24.64 -3.17
N ALA A 125 1.49 23.95 -2.02
CA ALA A 125 2.54 23.01 -1.68
C ALA A 125 2.62 21.84 -2.69
N PHE A 126 1.46 21.29 -3.08
CA PHE A 126 1.39 20.23 -4.07
C PHE A 126 1.86 20.69 -5.45
N GLN A 127 1.40 21.86 -5.91
CA GLN A 127 1.83 22.47 -7.17
C GLN A 127 3.34 22.77 -7.17
N THR A 128 3.89 23.28 -6.07
CA THR A 128 5.33 23.54 -5.95
C THR A 128 6.16 22.26 -6.10
N VAL A 129 5.71 21.16 -5.47
CA VAL A 129 6.36 19.85 -5.60
C VAL A 129 6.19 19.31 -7.03
N TRP A 130 4.99 19.43 -7.61
CA TRP A 130 4.66 18.94 -8.94
C TRP A 130 5.41 19.68 -10.05
N GLU A 131 5.50 21.02 -9.96
CA GLU A 131 6.26 21.89 -10.86
C GLU A 131 7.77 21.70 -10.68
N GLY A 132 8.23 21.50 -9.44
CA GLY A 132 9.61 21.11 -9.14
C GLY A 132 9.98 19.75 -9.76
N LEU A 133 9.03 18.81 -9.84
CA LEU A 133 9.20 17.52 -10.51
C LEU A 133 9.17 17.61 -12.05
N THR A 134 8.60 18.69 -12.62
CA THR A 134 8.49 18.84 -14.10
C THR A 134 9.64 19.62 -14.76
N ILE A 135 10.56 20.23 -13.99
CA ILE A 135 11.59 21.11 -14.57
C ILE A 135 13.01 20.51 -14.62
N THR A 136 13.27 19.33 -14.05
CA THR A 136 14.55 18.66 -14.29
C THR A 136 14.33 17.27 -14.84
N GLY A 137 14.53 17.10 -16.15
CA GLY A 137 14.80 15.80 -16.76
C GLY A 137 16.13 15.19 -16.30
N ASN A 138 16.41 15.25 -14.99
CA ASN A 138 17.52 14.61 -14.33
C ASN A 138 16.99 13.48 -13.44
N PRO A 139 17.64 12.31 -13.45
CA PRO A 139 17.20 11.15 -12.70
C PRO A 139 17.21 11.42 -11.20
N ILE A 140 16.23 10.85 -10.50
CA ILE A 140 16.11 10.87 -9.04
C ILE A 140 17.43 10.36 -8.45
N PRO A 141 18.12 11.13 -7.59
CA PRO A 141 19.36 10.66 -6.95
C PRO A 141 19.03 9.43 -6.12
N SER A 142 19.75 8.33 -6.38
CA SER A 142 19.69 7.11 -5.59
C SER A 142 19.91 7.43 -4.11
N ILE A 143 18.95 7.03 -3.27
CA ILE A 143 19.08 7.15 -1.81
C ILE A 143 20.14 6.15 -1.38
N HIS A 144 21.37 6.62 -1.23
CA HIS A 144 22.43 5.87 -0.55
C HIS A 144 22.01 5.67 0.91
N ASN A 145 21.70 4.43 1.26
CA ASN A 145 21.66 3.97 2.65
C ASN A 145 23.09 4.03 3.23
N PRO A 146 23.39 4.83 4.26
CA PRO A 146 24.60 4.63 5.02
C PRO A 146 24.36 3.48 6.01
N LEU A 147 24.66 2.26 5.56
CA LEU A 147 25.12 1.23 6.48
C LEU A 147 26.61 1.46 6.73
N GLN A 148 26.90 2.11 7.86
CA GLN A 148 27.93 1.83 8.88
C GLN A 148 29.40 1.60 8.46
N PRO A 149 30.36 1.92 9.34
CA PRO A 149 30.61 1.10 10.55
C PRO A 149 30.05 1.69 11.85
#